data_AF-A0A8J7QTP7-F1
#
_entry.id   AF-A0A8J7QTP7-F1
#
_cell.length_a   1.000
_cell.length_b   1.000
_cell.length_c   1.000
_cell.angle_alpha   90.00
_cell.angle_beta   90.00
_cell.angle_gamma   90.00
#
_symmetry.space_group_name_H-M   'P 1'
#
loop_
_entity.id
_entity.type
_entity.pdbx_description
1 polymer ?
#
loop_
_entity_poly.entity_id
_entity_poly.type
_entity_poly.pdbx_seq_one_letter_code
_entity_poly.pdbx_strand_id
1 'polypeptide(L)'
;EVVQLYLRDVVASLTRPIKELKGFKRITLEPGESKKVTFILYTDQLAFYDENLNLVVEPGTYEVMIGSSSEDIKLSGTFEVVGEKRVVLKLRRYFSRILIE
;
A
#
# COMPACT_ATOMS: atom_id res chain seq x y z
N GLU A 1 17.47 -8.97 -4.14
CA GLU A 1 16.16 -9.20 -3.50
C GLU A 1 15.09 -8.28 -4.10
N VAL A 2 13.79 -8.63 -3.97
CA VAL A 2 12.68 -7.75 -4.34
C VAL A 2 11.82 -7.53 -3.11
N VAL A 3 11.76 -6.29 -2.63
CA VAL A 3 10.92 -5.88 -1.50
C VAL A 3 9.57 -5.39 -2.03
N GLN A 4 8.47 -5.88 -1.48
CA GLN A 4 7.11 -5.59 -1.95
C GLN A 4 6.27 -5.03 -0.80
N LEU A 5 5.48 -3.98 -1.09
CA LEU A 5 4.53 -3.34 -0.19
C LEU A 5 3.11 -3.71 -0.61
N TYR A 6 2.35 -4.30 0.32
CA TYR A 6 0.93 -4.60 0.15
C TYR A 6 0.08 -3.86 1.18
N LEU A 7 -1.16 -3.58 0.80
CA LEU A 7 -2.19 -3.10 1.70
C LEU A 7 -3.42 -4.01 1.67
N ARG A 8 -4.14 -3.99 2.79
CA ARG A 8 -5.47 -4.54 2.92
C ARG A 8 -6.36 -3.53 3.59
N ASP A 9 -7.55 -3.34 3.06
CA ASP A 9 -8.62 -2.63 3.74
C ASP A 9 -9.37 -3.64 4.64
N VAL A 10 -9.33 -3.45 5.97
CA VAL A 10 -9.84 -4.45 6.93
C VAL A 10 -11.36 -4.48 6.94
N VAL A 11 -11.99 -3.32 6.78
CA VAL A 11 -13.46 -3.16 6.75
C VAL A 11 -13.80 -2.19 5.62
N ALA A 12 -13.78 -2.71 4.41
CA ALA A 12 -14.20 -1.96 3.23
C ALA A 12 -15.71 -2.07 3.00
N SER A 13 -16.34 -1.00 2.52
CA SER A 13 -17.75 -0.98 2.10
C SER A 13 -18.03 -1.94 0.93
N LEU A 14 -17.01 -2.23 0.11
CA LEU A 14 -17.05 -3.19 -0.98
C LEU A 14 -15.97 -4.26 -0.82
N THR A 15 -16.21 -5.45 -1.38
CA THR A 15 -15.21 -6.53 -1.38
C THR A 15 -13.93 -6.08 -2.09
N ARG A 16 -12.80 -6.15 -1.39
CA ARG A 16 -11.47 -5.80 -1.90
C ARG A 16 -10.50 -6.99 -1.79
N PRO A 17 -9.41 -7.01 -2.59
CA PRO A 17 -8.36 -8.01 -2.43
C PRO A 17 -7.76 -8.00 -1.02
N ILE A 18 -7.43 -9.19 -0.51
CA ILE A 18 -6.77 -9.34 0.80
C ILE A 18 -5.36 -8.71 0.77
N LYS A 19 -4.69 -8.68 -0.40
CA LYS A 19 -3.38 -8.07 -0.61
C LYS A 19 -3.39 -7.29 -1.92
N GLU A 20 -3.28 -5.97 -1.84
CA GLU A 20 -3.16 -5.08 -3.00
C GLU A 20 -1.74 -4.52 -3.06
N LEU A 21 -1.00 -4.79 -4.14
CA LEU A 21 0.38 -4.31 -4.31
C LEU A 21 0.40 -2.80 -4.51
N LYS A 22 1.10 -2.07 -3.63
CA LYS A 22 1.25 -0.61 -3.68
C LYS A 22 2.65 -0.13 -3.96
N GLY A 23 3.63 -1.02 -4.07
CA GLY A 23 5.00 -0.66 -4.40
C GLY A 23 5.89 -1.87 -4.37
N PHE A 24 6.95 -1.85 -5.16
CA PHE A 24 8.00 -2.86 -5.10
C PHE A 24 9.33 -2.28 -5.53
N LYS A 25 10.42 -2.85 -5.02
CA LYS A 25 11.76 -2.44 -5.39
C LYS A 25 12.69 -3.63 -5.43
N ARG A 26 13.37 -3.80 -6.56
CA ARG A 26 14.54 -4.69 -6.65
C ARG A 26 15.75 -3.97 -6.05
N ILE A 27 16.43 -4.64 -5.13
CA ILE A 27 17.69 -4.21 -4.53
C ILE A 27 18.77 -5.27 -4.77
N THR A 28 19.99 -4.81 -4.99
CA THR A 28 21.19 -5.65 -5.00
C THR A 28 21.94 -5.41 -3.70
N LEU A 29 22.36 -6.50 -3.07
CA LEU A 29 23.11 -6.49 -1.81
C LEU A 29 24.35 -7.37 -1.98
N GLU A 30 25.50 -6.86 -1.56
CA GLU A 30 26.70 -7.68 -1.38
C GLU A 30 26.58 -8.56 -0.12
N PRO A 31 27.39 -9.64 0.01
CA PRO A 31 27.39 -10.45 1.22
C PRO A 31 27.65 -9.62 2.48
N GLY A 32 26.70 -9.65 3.42
CA GLY A 32 26.75 -8.88 4.66
C GLY A 32 26.29 -7.42 4.53
N GLU A 33 25.93 -6.95 3.33
CA GLU A 33 25.37 -5.61 3.13
C GLU A 33 23.91 -5.54 3.59
N SER A 34 23.54 -4.42 4.19
CA SER A 34 22.15 -4.05 4.49
C SER A 34 21.81 -2.70 3.87
N LYS A 35 20.63 -2.59 3.26
CA LYS A 35 20.08 -1.32 2.77
C LYS A 35 18.71 -1.06 3.40
N LYS A 36 18.41 0.20 3.69
CA LYS A 36 17.11 0.62 4.21
C LYS A 36 16.21 1.04 3.05
N VAL A 37 15.06 0.39 2.93
CA VAL A 37 14.05 0.72 1.91
C VAL A 37 12.89 1.46 2.58
N THR A 38 12.61 2.68 2.12
CA THR A 38 11.50 3.49 2.63
C THR A 38 10.44 3.65 1.53
N PHE A 39 9.22 3.21 1.80
CA PHE A 39 8.06 3.45 0.94
C PHE A 39 7.28 4.67 1.44
N ILE A 40 7.03 5.61 0.54
CA ILE A 40 6.16 6.77 0.79
C ILE A 40 4.80 6.45 0.18
N LEU A 41 3.87 6.08 1.05
CA LEU A 41 2.49 5.77 0.73
C LEU A 41 1.64 7.05 0.85
N TYR A 42 0.94 7.39 -0.22
CA TYR A 42 0.01 8.52 -0.22
C TYR A 42 -1.44 8.05 -0.12
N THR A 43 -2.28 8.85 0.53
CA THR A 43 -3.68 8.50 0.81
C THR A 43 -4.51 8.21 -0.46
N ASP A 44 -4.24 8.87 -1.59
CA ASP A 44 -4.91 8.60 -2.86
C ASP A 44 -4.63 7.19 -3.41
N GLN A 45 -3.54 6.55 -2.97
CA GLN A 45 -3.25 5.15 -3.33
C GLN A 45 -4.22 4.17 -2.66
N LEU A 46 -4.89 4.58 -1.59
CA LEU A 46 -5.91 3.77 -0.90
C LEU A 46 -7.24 3.74 -1.65
N ALA A 47 -7.40 4.66 -2.61
CA ALA A 47 -8.66 4.90 -3.27
C ALA A 47 -9.12 3.69 -4.08
N PHE A 48 -10.43 3.49 -4.11
CA PHE A 48 -11.11 2.45 -4.89
C PHE A 48 -12.41 3.01 -5.47
N TYR A 49 -13.03 2.28 -6.40
CA TYR A 49 -14.32 2.69 -6.98
C TYR A 49 -15.47 2.23 -6.08
N ASP A 50 -16.34 3.15 -5.69
CA ASP A 50 -17.58 2.84 -4.97
C ASP A 50 -18.71 2.37 -5.90
N GLU A 51 -19.90 2.09 -5.35
CA GLU A 51 -21.04 1.61 -6.15
C GLU A 51 -21.52 2.59 -7.24
N ASN A 52 -21.15 3.88 -7.12
CA ASN A 52 -21.50 4.93 -8.06
C ASN A 52 -20.36 5.22 -9.06
N LEU A 53 -19.33 4.36 -9.11
CA LEU A 53 -18.13 4.51 -9.94
C LEU A 53 -17.31 5.77 -9.63
N ASN A 54 -17.42 6.31 -8.40
CA ASN A 54 -16.54 7.38 -7.94
C ASN A 54 -15.26 6.76 -7.37
N LEU A 55 -14.11 7.31 -7.75
CA LEU A 55 -12.84 6.95 -7.12
C LEU A 55 -12.76 7.66 -5.76
N VAL A 56 -12.83 6.90 -4.67
CA VAL A 56 -12.96 7.42 -3.31
C VAL A 56 -11.94 6.81 -2.36
N VAL A 57 -11.55 7.58 -1.34
CA VAL A 57 -10.90 7.05 -0.13
C VAL A 57 -11.90 7.11 1.01
N GLU A 58 -12.03 6.02 1.74
CA GLU A 58 -12.89 5.92 2.92
C GLU A 58 -12.03 5.89 4.19
N PRO A 59 -12.52 6.47 5.30
CA PRO A 59 -11.89 6.28 6.59
C PRO A 59 -11.99 4.81 6.99
N GLY A 60 -10.97 4.30 7.68
CA GLY A 60 -10.93 2.89 8.06
C GLY A 60 -9.56 2.43 8.51
N THR A 61 -9.53 1.19 9.01
CA THR A 61 -8.29 0.51 9.39
C THR A 61 -7.71 -0.22 8.19
N TYR A 62 -6.42 0.04 7.93
CA TYR A 62 -5.66 -0.62 6.89
C TYR A 62 -4.57 -1.48 7.50
N GLU A 63 -4.41 -2.69 6.98
CA GLU A 63 -3.23 -3.52 7.22
C GLU A 63 -2.16 -3.13 6.19
N VAL A 64 -0.94 -2.92 6.66
CA VAL A 64 0.25 -2.71 5.83
C VAL A 64 1.18 -3.90 5.97
N MET A 65 1.69 -4.39 4.85
CA MET A 65 2.52 -5.59 4.79
C MET A 65 3.73 -5.36 3.91
N ILE A 66 4.90 -5.83 4.36
CA ILE A 66 6.14 -5.89 3.59
C ILE A 66 6.55 -7.36 3.44
N GLY A 67 6.85 -7.78 2.21
CA GLY A 67 7.22 -9.16 1.91
C GLY A 67 8.16 -9.28 0.72
N SER A 68 8.65 -10.50 0.50
CA SER A 68 9.41 -10.87 -0.71
C SER A 68 8.47 -11.30 -1.84
N SER A 69 7.25 -11.75 -1.50
CA SER A 69 6.14 -12.09 -2.39
C SER A 69 4.81 -11.93 -1.64
N SER A 70 3.68 -12.10 -2.34
CA SER A 70 2.35 -12.06 -1.71
C SER A 70 2.13 -13.24 -0.76
N GLU A 71 2.89 -14.32 -0.91
CA GLU A 71 2.83 -15.51 -0.06
C GLU A 71 3.86 -15.45 1.08
N ASP A 72 4.88 -14.60 0.97
CA ASP A 72 5.98 -14.48 1.93
C ASP A 72 6.07 -13.07 2.52
N ILE A 73 5.17 -12.80 3.47
CA ILE A 73 5.12 -11.55 4.24
C ILE A 73 6.07 -11.65 5.44
N LYS A 74 6.96 -10.66 5.58
CA LYS A 74 8.00 -10.62 6.62
C LYS A 74 7.70 -9.63 7.74
N LEU A 75 6.97 -8.56 7.43
CA LEU A 75 6.59 -7.53 8.38
C LEU A 75 5.15 -7.09 8.09
N SER A 76 4.37 -6.88 9.14
CA SER A 76 3.04 -6.30 9.04
C SER A 76 2.80 -5.30 10.16
N GLY A 77 1.81 -4.44 9.95
CA GLY A 77 1.32 -3.47 10.91
C GLY A 77 -0.04 -2.94 10.48
N THR A 78 -0.60 -2.03 11.26
CA THR A 78 -1.87 -1.38 10.94
C THR A 78 -1.75 0.13 11.08
N PHE A 79 -2.57 0.85 10.33
CA PHE A 79 -2.79 2.27 10.51
C PHE A 79 -4.25 2.62 10.23
N GLU A 80 -4.69 3.75 10.76
CA GLU A 80 -6.05 4.25 10.56
C GLU A 80 -6.04 5.47 9.65
N VAL A 81 -6.96 5.48 8.69
CA VAL A 81 -7.30 6.68 7.92
C VAL A 81 -8.53 7.30 8.57
N VAL A 82 -8.40 8.55 8.99
CA VAL A 82 -9.46 9.30 9.68
C VAL A 82 -10.03 10.42 8.80
N GLY A 83 -11.20 10.93 9.18
CA GLY A 83 -11.91 12.00 8.47
C GLY A 83 -13.08 11.49 7.65
N GLU A 84 -13.51 12.28 6.68
CA GLU A 84 -14.66 11.95 5.84
C GLU A 84 -14.24 11.24 4.54
N LYS A 85 -15.16 10.46 3.96
CA LYS A 85 -15.02 9.89 2.61
C LYS A 85 -14.73 11.02 1.61
N ARG A 86 -13.69 10.84 0.78
CA ARG A 86 -13.28 11.86 -0.21
C ARG A 86 -13.18 11.28 -1.60
N VAL A 87 -13.71 12.01 -2.57
CA VAL A 87 -13.52 11.74 -4.01
C VAL A 87 -12.14 12.21 -4.43
N VAL A 88 -11.38 11.33 -5.09
CA VAL A 88 -10.04 11.62 -5.60
C VAL A 88 -10.14 12.13 -7.04
N LEU A 89 -9.88 13.42 -7.24
CA LEU A 89 -9.96 14.06 -8.55
C LEU A 89 -8.60 14.06 -9.26
N LYS A 90 -8.57 13.44 -10.45
CA LYS A 90 -7.57 13.59 -11.54
C LYS A 90 -6.14 13.09 -11.36
N LEU A 91 -5.65 12.72 -10.18
CA LEU A 91 -4.27 12.21 -10.01
C LEU A 91 -4.22 11.03 -9.05
N ARG A 92 -4.34 9.80 -9.57
CA ARG A 92 -4.13 8.57 -8.79
C ARG A 92 -2.68 8.11 -8.92
N ARG A 93 -1.97 8.03 -7.79
CA ARG A 93 -0.72 7.30 -7.72
C ARG A 93 -1.00 5.81 -7.60
N TYR A 94 -0.38 4.99 -8.44
CA TYR A 94 -0.51 3.54 -8.37
C TYR A 94 0.58 2.93 -7.49
N PHE A 95 1.82 3.38 -7.69
CA PHE A 95 2.97 2.90 -6.92
C PHE A 95 3.53 3.98 -6.00
N SER A 96 3.93 3.51 -4.82
CA SER A 96 4.54 4.31 -3.77
C SER A 96 5.91 4.80 -4.24
N ARG A 97 6.26 6.04 -3.89
CA ARG A 97 7.62 6.52 -4.10
C ARG A 97 8.54 5.75 -3.16
N ILE A 98 9.73 5.37 -3.64
CA ILE A 98 10.67 4.54 -2.89
C ILE A 98 12.00 5.29 -2.75
N LEU A 99 12.53 5.30 -1.53
CA LEU A 99 13.88 5.76 -1.21
C LEU A 99 14.70 4.57 -0.74
N ILE A 100 15.98 4.53 -1.11
CA ILE A 100 16.93 3.52 -0.65
C ILE A 100 18.12 4.26 -0.06
N GLU A 101 18.49 3.88 1.15
CA GLU A 101 19.67 4.33 1.89
C GLU A 101 20.61 3.16 2.16
#